data_AF-A0A5C3QNL0-F1
#
_entry.id   AF-A0A5C3QNL0-F1
#
_cell.length_a   1.000
_cell.length_b   1.000
_cell.length_c   1.000
_cell.angle_alpha   90.00
_cell.angle_beta   90.00
_cell.angle_gamma   90.00
#
_symmetry.space_group_name_H-M   'P 1'
#
loop_
_entity.id
_entity.type
_entity.pdbx_description
1 polymer ?
#
loop_
_entity_poly.entity_id
_entity_poly.type
_entity_poly.pdbx_seq_one_letter_code
_entity_poly.pdbx_strand_id
1 'polypeptide(L)'
;MTTAASSSSNGPPLGKYLASTEKKVRDKAIKNLAAFLSDTENELPEAEINKLWKGIFYCFWMSDKPLVQQALAQELAELVLTIPDDEKSLQFLRGFWITLVREWNGIDRLRMDKYYLLIRRFVNVSFRLLIRADFEPMTCEELNDIISGPGGPLSSSDLKVPAGLGYHLSDLYLEELDKALASTPSSSKTPSALSAAAFQNILQPFVQLAASTSNTTLFKRVQDSVLEPVFTSVLPPSASTQASDSDSDEEEDGRAKKRARQDRYPHLSDRIEESERTRSALAKHIFETASQEDTLDSNRRKLYKIWRSLGEDSEA
;
A
#
# COMPACT_ATOMS: atom_id res chain seq x y z
N MET A 1 -21.98 7.99 52.06
CA MET A 1 -21.09 7.28 51.12
C MET A 1 -21.83 7.21 49.80
N THR A 2 -21.60 8.19 48.94
CA THR A 2 -22.29 8.34 47.66
C THR A 2 -21.35 7.82 46.60
N THR A 3 -21.65 6.65 46.05
CA THR A 3 -20.90 6.02 44.96
C THR A 3 -21.04 6.89 43.71
N ALA A 4 -19.94 7.51 43.30
CA ALA A 4 -19.85 8.18 42.02
C ALA A 4 -19.88 7.11 40.91
N ALA A 5 -20.98 7.03 40.19
CA ALA A 5 -21.06 6.27 38.95
C ALA A 5 -20.12 6.91 37.93
N SER A 6 -19.06 6.20 37.57
CA SER A 6 -18.20 6.54 36.45
C SER A 6 -19.00 6.35 35.16
N SER A 7 -19.34 7.45 34.49
CA SER A 7 -19.95 7.43 33.18
C SER A 7 -18.93 6.94 32.14
N SER A 8 -18.95 5.64 31.82
CA SER A 8 -18.32 5.10 30.62
C SER A 8 -19.10 5.61 29.40
N SER A 9 -18.59 6.65 28.76
CA SER A 9 -19.14 7.10 27.48
C SER A 9 -18.78 6.08 26.40
N ASN A 10 -19.69 5.14 26.11
CA ASN A 10 -19.59 4.16 25.01
C ASN A 10 -19.74 4.80 23.62
N GLY A 11 -19.23 6.03 23.43
CA GLY A 11 -19.28 6.75 22.16
C GLY A 11 -17.86 6.96 21.62
N PRO A 12 -17.69 7.01 20.28
CA PRO A 12 -16.38 7.27 19.69
C PRO A 12 -15.79 8.59 20.19
N PRO A 13 -14.45 8.71 20.31
CA PRO A 13 -13.81 9.96 20.71
C PRO A 13 -14.25 11.09 19.78
N LEU A 14 -14.88 12.12 20.35
CA LEU A 14 -15.49 13.19 19.55
C LEU A 14 -14.43 13.87 18.67
N GLY A 15 -14.58 13.77 17.34
CA GLY A 15 -13.63 14.30 16.35
C GLY A 15 -13.24 15.78 16.54
N LYS A 16 -14.07 16.56 17.24
CA LYS A 16 -13.76 17.94 17.66
C LYS A 16 -12.50 18.06 18.52
N TYR A 17 -12.17 17.05 19.34
CA TYR A 17 -10.96 17.08 20.17
C TYR A 17 -9.70 16.81 19.34
N LEU A 18 -9.80 15.98 18.30
CA LEU A 18 -8.72 15.74 17.35
C LEU A 18 -8.43 16.98 16.51
N ALA A 19 -9.44 17.80 16.20
CA ALA A 19 -9.28 19.08 15.49
C ALA A 19 -8.98 20.28 16.41
N SER A 20 -8.68 20.09 17.70
CA SER A 20 -8.37 21.18 18.63
C SER A 20 -7.07 21.88 18.26
N THR A 21 -6.98 23.20 18.46
CA THR A 21 -5.72 23.97 18.30
C THR A 21 -4.67 23.58 19.34
N GLU A 22 -5.11 23.09 20.51
CA GLU A 22 -4.23 22.72 21.61
C GLU A 22 -3.62 21.33 21.41
N LYS A 23 -2.30 21.26 21.24
CA LYS A 23 -1.58 19.98 21.04
C LYS A 23 -1.90 18.96 22.14
N LYS A 24 -1.92 19.38 23.40
CA LYS A 24 -2.20 18.50 24.55
C LYS A 24 -3.59 17.85 24.46
N VAL A 25 -4.57 18.58 23.93
CA VAL A 25 -5.94 18.05 23.74
C VAL A 25 -5.94 17.00 22.64
N ARG A 26 -5.26 17.27 21.51
CA ARG A 26 -5.12 16.31 20.41
C ARG A 26 -4.38 15.04 20.82
N ASP A 27 -3.24 15.17 21.50
CA ASP A 27 -2.46 14.04 22.01
C ASP A 27 -3.32 13.14 22.92
N LYS A 28 -4.10 13.74 23.82
CA LYS A 28 -5.02 12.99 24.69
C LYS A 28 -6.13 12.31 23.89
N ALA A 29 -6.66 12.97 22.87
CA ALA A 29 -7.69 12.41 22.01
C ALA A 29 -7.18 11.20 21.21
N ILE A 30 -5.96 11.24 20.69
CA ILE A 30 -5.33 10.08 20.00
C ILE A 30 -5.13 8.92 20.96
N LYS A 31 -4.63 9.16 22.18
CA LYS A 31 -4.48 8.10 23.19
C LYS A 31 -5.81 7.45 23.56
N ASN A 32 -6.85 8.26 23.74
CA ASN A 32 -8.19 7.74 24.01
C ASN A 32 -8.75 6.97 22.82
N LEU A 33 -8.45 7.40 21.59
CA LEU A 33 -8.83 6.68 20.38
C LEU A 33 -8.13 5.32 20.29
N ALA A 34 -6.82 5.26 20.55
CA ALA A 34 -6.09 4.00 20.58
C ALA A 34 -6.71 3.02 21.59
N ALA A 35 -7.04 3.49 22.80
CA ALA A 35 -7.70 2.67 23.82
C ALA A 35 -9.10 2.19 23.38
N PHE A 36 -9.89 3.07 22.76
CA PHE A 36 -11.22 2.71 22.23
C PHE A 36 -11.11 1.65 21.12
N LEU A 37 -10.17 1.83 20.18
CA LEU A 37 -9.96 0.92 19.04
C LEU A 37 -9.38 -0.44 19.45
N SER A 38 -8.64 -0.51 20.56
CA SER A 38 -8.08 -1.77 21.06
C SER A 38 -9.11 -2.70 21.71
N ASP A 39 -10.28 -2.18 22.04
CA ASP A 39 -11.35 -2.94 22.69
C ASP A 39 -12.32 -3.50 21.64
N THR A 40 -12.40 -4.82 21.56
CA THR A 40 -13.17 -5.55 20.56
C THR A 40 -14.69 -5.36 20.70
N GLU A 41 -15.17 -5.01 21.89
CA GLU A 41 -16.60 -4.77 22.15
C GLU A 41 -17.07 -3.43 21.56
N ASN A 42 -16.15 -2.52 21.25
CA ASN A 42 -16.50 -1.26 20.63
C ASN A 42 -16.88 -1.45 19.16
N GLU A 43 -17.99 -0.83 18.77
CA GLU A 43 -18.44 -0.72 17.39
C GLU A 43 -18.19 0.70 16.88
N LEU A 44 -17.74 0.79 15.62
CA LEU A 44 -17.51 2.06 14.95
C LEU A 44 -18.21 2.03 13.58
N PRO A 45 -19.49 2.43 13.51
CA PRO A 45 -20.22 2.46 12.25
C PRO A 45 -19.53 3.34 11.20
N GLU A 46 -19.70 3.02 9.91
CA GLU A 46 -19.05 3.73 8.80
C GLU A 46 -19.25 5.26 8.83
N ALA A 47 -20.45 5.73 9.19
CA ALA A 47 -20.75 7.15 9.33
C ALA A 47 -19.89 7.84 10.40
N GLU A 48 -19.54 7.12 11.48
CA GLU A 48 -18.67 7.61 12.54
C GLU A 48 -17.19 7.52 12.13
N ILE A 49 -16.78 6.48 11.38
CA ILE A 49 -15.44 6.38 10.78
C ILE A 49 -15.14 7.63 9.95
N ASN A 50 -16.07 8.05 9.08
CA ASN A 50 -15.89 9.22 8.22
C ASN A 50 -15.74 10.54 9.01
N LYS A 51 -16.52 10.72 10.08
CA LYS A 51 -16.40 11.89 10.97
C LYS A 51 -15.09 11.88 11.74
N LEU A 52 -14.70 10.70 12.22
CA LEU A 52 -13.46 10.49 12.96
C LEU A 52 -12.25 10.83 12.10
N TRP A 53 -12.18 10.30 10.88
CA TRP A 53 -11.07 10.59 9.96
C TRP A 53 -10.99 12.03 9.55
N LYS A 54 -12.10 12.76 9.44
CA LYS A 54 -12.06 14.22 9.29
C LYS A 54 -11.36 14.87 10.48
N GLY A 55 -11.67 14.45 11.70
CA GLY A 55 -10.97 14.90 12.90
C GLY A 55 -9.46 14.57 12.89
N ILE A 56 -9.09 13.35 12.52
CA ILE A 56 -7.69 12.90 12.41
C ILE A 56 -6.93 13.69 11.33
N PHE A 57 -7.55 13.93 10.19
CA PHE A 57 -6.97 14.72 9.09
C PHE A 57 -6.57 16.11 9.57
N TYR A 58 -7.48 16.82 10.27
CA TYR A 58 -7.18 18.14 10.82
C TYR A 58 -6.26 18.08 12.05
N CYS A 59 -6.21 16.97 12.79
CA CYS A 59 -5.19 16.76 13.81
C CYS A 59 -3.78 16.81 13.22
N PHE A 60 -3.57 16.10 12.11
CA PHE A 60 -2.30 16.09 11.38
C PHE A 60 -2.03 17.42 10.66
N TRP A 61 -3.07 18.08 10.15
CA TRP A 61 -3.00 19.42 9.56
C TRP A 61 -2.35 20.44 10.50
N MET A 62 -2.69 20.39 11.80
CA MET A 62 -2.19 21.28 12.86
C MET A 62 -0.79 20.89 13.39
N SER A 63 -0.13 19.88 12.80
CA SER A 63 1.24 19.47 13.17
C SER A 63 2.28 20.17 12.28
N ASP A 64 3.04 21.10 12.85
CA ASP A 64 3.98 21.94 12.08
C ASP A 64 5.46 21.59 12.31
N LYS A 65 5.80 20.91 13.42
CA LYS A 65 7.20 20.58 13.74
C LYS A 65 7.61 19.25 13.08
N PRO A 66 8.70 19.18 12.29
CA PRO A 66 9.07 17.98 11.53
C PRO A 66 9.13 16.68 12.36
N LEU A 67 9.81 16.68 13.51
CA LEU A 67 9.89 15.50 14.38
C LEU A 67 8.52 15.10 14.95
N VAL A 68 7.64 16.07 15.20
CA VAL A 68 6.27 15.82 15.67
C VAL A 68 5.41 15.25 14.54
N GLN A 69 5.59 15.72 13.30
CA GLN A 69 4.92 15.16 12.12
C GLN A 69 5.31 13.70 11.91
N GLN A 70 6.61 13.37 12.01
CA GLN A 70 7.08 11.99 11.87
C GLN A 70 6.50 11.07 12.94
N ALA A 71 6.59 11.46 14.21
CA ALA A 71 6.04 10.68 15.31
C ALA A 71 4.53 10.50 15.19
N LEU A 72 3.81 11.59 14.88
CA LEU A 72 2.35 11.55 14.74
C LEU A 72 1.91 10.72 13.53
N ALA A 73 2.60 10.80 12.39
CA ALA A 73 2.28 9.97 11.23
C ALA A 73 2.44 8.47 11.54
N GLN A 74 3.46 8.11 12.31
CA GLN A 74 3.61 6.73 12.81
C GLN A 74 2.47 6.36 13.75
N GLU A 75 2.21 7.17 14.78
CA GLU A 75 1.17 6.91 15.79
C GLU A 75 -0.22 6.73 15.15
N LEU A 76 -0.57 7.58 14.18
CA LEU A 76 -1.84 7.49 13.45
C LEU A 76 -1.94 6.22 12.60
N ALA A 77 -0.85 5.80 11.95
CA ALA A 77 -0.85 4.57 11.16
C ALA A 77 -0.96 3.33 12.06
N GLU A 78 -0.24 3.28 13.19
CA GLU A 78 -0.31 2.13 14.13
C GLU A 78 -1.71 1.91 14.73
N LEU A 79 -2.61 2.90 14.69
CA LEU A 79 -4.01 2.71 15.11
C LEU A 79 -4.69 1.58 14.33
N VAL A 80 -4.34 1.37 13.05
CA VAL A 80 -4.87 0.27 12.23
C VAL A 80 -4.51 -1.08 12.86
N LEU A 81 -3.27 -1.25 13.33
CA LEU A 81 -2.80 -2.51 13.92
C LEU A 81 -3.18 -2.65 15.40
N THR A 82 -3.61 -1.55 16.03
CA THR A 82 -4.14 -1.55 17.40
C THR A 82 -5.52 -2.22 17.46
N ILE A 83 -6.28 -2.16 16.37
CA ILE A 83 -7.57 -2.86 16.23
C ILE A 83 -7.28 -4.36 16.10
N PRO A 84 -7.77 -5.22 17.02
CA PRO A 84 -7.45 -6.66 16.97
C PRO A 84 -8.10 -7.40 15.81
N ASP A 85 -9.26 -6.94 15.36
CA ASP A 85 -10.05 -7.55 14.30
C ASP A 85 -9.62 -7.02 12.92
N ASP A 86 -9.28 -7.91 11.99
CA ASP A 86 -8.75 -7.55 10.67
C ASP A 86 -9.79 -6.83 9.80
N GLU A 87 -11.07 -7.21 9.87
CA GLU A 87 -12.15 -6.58 9.11
C GLU A 87 -12.38 -5.14 9.60
N LYS A 88 -12.47 -4.93 10.91
CA LYS A 88 -12.55 -3.58 11.51
C LYS A 88 -11.31 -2.75 11.20
N SER A 89 -10.14 -3.37 11.13
CA SER A 89 -8.87 -2.70 10.75
C SER A 89 -8.92 -2.20 9.30
N LEU A 90 -9.41 -3.04 8.38
CA LEU A 90 -9.62 -2.70 6.97
C LEU A 90 -10.68 -1.60 6.80
N GLN A 91 -11.79 -1.67 7.52
CA GLN A 91 -12.81 -0.61 7.51
C GLN A 91 -12.25 0.74 8.00
N PHE A 92 -11.43 0.73 9.06
CA PHE A 92 -10.76 1.93 9.54
C PHE A 92 -9.76 2.46 8.49
N LEU A 93 -8.98 1.60 7.85
CA LEU A 93 -8.07 1.95 6.76
C LEU A 93 -8.80 2.51 5.52
N ARG A 94 -9.97 1.97 5.17
CA ARG A 94 -10.83 2.50 4.10
C ARG A 94 -11.21 3.96 4.35
N GLY A 95 -11.58 4.28 5.58
CA GLY A 95 -11.89 5.65 5.99
C GLY A 95 -10.72 6.64 5.82
N PHE A 96 -9.48 6.18 6.01
CA PHE A 96 -8.28 6.98 5.75
C PHE A 96 -8.19 7.36 4.28
N TRP A 97 -8.27 6.38 3.37
CA TRP A 97 -8.12 6.62 1.93
C TRP A 97 -9.25 7.49 1.37
N ILE A 98 -10.51 7.20 1.73
CA ILE A 98 -11.66 8.02 1.33
C ILE A 98 -11.48 9.48 1.79
N THR A 99 -11.06 9.69 3.04
CA THR A 99 -10.83 11.04 3.56
C THR A 99 -9.66 11.73 2.87
N LEU A 100 -8.54 11.02 2.66
CA LEU A 100 -7.37 11.57 2.00
C LEU A 100 -7.68 12.00 0.57
N VAL A 101 -8.33 11.14 -0.22
CA VAL A 101 -8.73 11.44 -1.60
C VAL A 101 -9.66 12.66 -1.65
N ARG A 102 -10.66 12.72 -0.75
CA ARG A 102 -11.61 13.84 -0.68
C ARG A 102 -10.92 15.18 -0.39
N GLU A 103 -9.97 15.20 0.54
CA GLU A 103 -9.31 16.44 0.99
C GLU A 103 -8.04 16.78 0.19
N TRP A 104 -7.53 15.89 -0.66
CA TRP A 104 -6.21 16.01 -1.32
C TRP A 104 -6.00 17.35 -2.03
N ASN A 105 -6.96 17.77 -2.84
CA ASN A 105 -6.89 19.02 -3.60
C ASN A 105 -6.97 20.27 -2.70
N GLY A 106 -7.39 20.13 -1.44
CA GLY A 106 -7.41 21.20 -0.45
C GLY A 106 -6.09 21.36 0.31
N ILE A 107 -5.12 20.45 0.14
CA ILE A 107 -3.82 20.53 0.80
C ILE A 107 -2.95 21.55 0.04
N ASP A 108 -2.50 22.58 0.74
CA ASP A 108 -1.58 23.55 0.17
C ASP A 108 -0.15 23.02 0.08
N ARG A 109 0.64 23.64 -0.80
CA ARG A 109 2.01 23.21 -1.13
C ARG A 109 2.93 23.06 0.09
N LEU A 110 2.76 23.87 1.15
CA LEU A 110 3.63 23.83 2.34
C LEU A 110 3.35 22.62 3.24
N ARG A 111 2.19 21.96 3.05
CA ARG A 111 1.77 20.79 3.83
C ARG A 111 1.91 19.47 3.07
N MET A 112 2.12 19.51 1.76
CA MET A 112 2.17 18.30 0.92
C MET A 112 3.16 17.25 1.43
N ASP A 113 4.39 17.65 1.79
CA ASP A 113 5.45 16.71 2.17
C ASP A 113 5.07 15.85 3.39
N LYS A 114 4.42 16.44 4.40
CA LYS A 114 3.98 15.66 5.57
C LYS A 114 2.84 14.70 5.22
N TYR A 115 1.97 15.04 4.28
CA TYR A 115 0.92 14.11 3.82
C TYR A 115 1.48 12.99 2.95
N TYR A 116 2.52 13.25 2.16
CA TYR A 116 3.27 12.19 1.48
C TYR A 116 3.93 11.21 2.48
N LEU A 117 4.49 11.73 3.58
CA LEU A 117 4.98 10.91 4.68
C LEU A 117 3.85 10.11 5.35
N LEU A 118 2.69 10.73 5.57
CA LEU A 118 1.52 10.05 6.14
C LEU A 118 1.10 8.87 5.26
N ILE A 119 0.94 9.08 3.95
CA ILE A 119 0.64 8.01 2.99
C ILE A 119 1.65 6.86 3.10
N ARG A 120 2.94 7.18 3.16
CA ARG A 120 4.00 6.17 3.28
C ARG A 120 3.82 5.30 4.52
N ARG A 121 3.43 5.89 5.66
CA ARG A 121 3.16 5.15 6.90
C ARG A 121 1.93 4.26 6.81
N PHE A 122 0.85 4.75 6.19
CA PHE A 122 -0.36 3.96 6.01
C PHE A 122 -0.15 2.80 5.04
N VAL A 123 0.60 2.99 3.95
CA VAL A 123 0.94 1.89 3.02
C VAL A 123 1.76 0.81 3.72
N ASN A 124 2.77 1.19 4.52
CA ASN A 124 3.56 0.23 5.30
C ASN A 124 2.68 -0.58 6.28
N VAL A 125 1.80 0.11 7.01
CA VAL A 125 0.89 -0.54 7.95
C VAL A 125 -0.12 -1.44 7.24
N SER A 126 -0.60 -1.09 6.04
CA SER A 126 -1.46 -1.98 5.24
C SER A 126 -0.76 -3.32 4.97
N PHE A 127 0.53 -3.31 4.63
CA PHE A 127 1.28 -4.54 4.44
C PHE A 127 1.50 -5.31 5.73
N ARG A 128 1.78 -4.62 6.85
CA ARG A 128 1.86 -5.28 8.16
C ARG A 128 0.52 -5.90 8.60
N LEU A 129 -0.60 -5.30 8.19
CA LEU A 129 -1.93 -5.88 8.37
C LEU A 129 -2.09 -7.15 7.54
N LEU A 130 -1.69 -7.14 6.26
CA LEU A 130 -1.69 -8.36 5.45
C LEU A 130 -0.80 -9.45 6.05
N ILE A 131 0.39 -9.10 6.55
CA ILE A 131 1.29 -10.04 7.23
C ILE A 131 0.62 -10.61 8.49
N ARG A 132 -0.06 -9.77 9.29
CA ARG A 132 -0.82 -10.22 10.47
C ARG A 132 -1.91 -11.23 10.10
N ALA A 133 -2.60 -10.96 9.00
CA ALA A 133 -3.65 -11.81 8.45
C ALA A 133 -3.12 -12.95 7.57
N ASP A 134 -1.80 -13.21 7.60
CA ASP A 134 -1.13 -14.26 6.84
C ASP A 134 -1.38 -14.24 5.32
N PHE A 135 -1.56 -13.03 4.76
CA PHE A 135 -1.94 -12.82 3.37
C PHE A 135 -3.20 -13.59 2.94
N GLU A 136 -4.15 -13.79 3.86
CA GLU A 136 -5.45 -14.38 3.57
C GLU A 136 -6.10 -13.71 2.34
N PRO A 137 -6.61 -14.48 1.36
CA PRO A 137 -7.12 -13.94 0.11
C PRO A 137 -8.18 -12.85 0.30
N MET A 138 -9.13 -13.05 1.22
CA MET A 138 -10.20 -12.07 1.49
C MET A 138 -9.64 -10.73 1.98
N THR A 139 -8.63 -10.76 2.85
CA THR A 139 -7.98 -9.55 3.37
C THR A 139 -7.21 -8.82 2.26
N CYS A 140 -6.56 -9.56 1.37
CA CYS A 140 -5.86 -8.99 0.22
C CYS A 140 -6.83 -8.37 -0.80
N GLU A 141 -7.95 -9.05 -1.08
CA GLU A 141 -9.01 -8.57 -1.96
C GLU A 141 -9.69 -7.30 -1.42
N GLU A 142 -10.00 -7.27 -0.12
CA GLU A 142 -10.57 -6.09 0.52
C GLU A 142 -9.59 -4.90 0.49
N LEU A 143 -8.28 -5.13 0.71
CA LEU A 143 -7.28 -4.08 0.54
C LEU A 143 -7.22 -3.57 -0.92
N ASN A 144 -7.34 -4.47 -1.90
CA ASN A 144 -7.37 -4.10 -3.30
C ASN A 144 -8.58 -3.23 -3.64
N ASP A 145 -9.76 -3.53 -3.07
CA ASP A 145 -10.95 -2.69 -3.20
C ASP A 145 -10.77 -1.33 -2.50
N ILE A 146 -10.16 -1.29 -1.32
CA ILE A 146 -9.84 -0.03 -0.63
C ILE A 146 -8.94 0.87 -1.49
N ILE A 147 -7.96 0.28 -2.18
CA ILE A 147 -6.96 1.04 -2.96
C ILE A 147 -7.49 1.44 -4.34
N SER A 148 -8.18 0.52 -5.03
CA SER A 148 -8.55 0.65 -6.45
C SER A 148 -10.04 0.92 -6.67
N GLY A 149 -10.88 0.59 -5.70
CA GLY A 149 -12.33 0.80 -5.73
C GLY A 149 -12.73 2.26 -5.54
N PRO A 150 -14.04 2.54 -5.44
CA PRO A 150 -14.56 3.89 -5.28
C PRO A 150 -14.00 4.60 -4.05
N GLY A 151 -13.45 5.81 -4.24
CA GLY A 151 -12.81 6.58 -3.18
C GLY A 151 -11.38 6.14 -2.83
N GLY A 152 -10.85 5.12 -3.51
CA GLY A 152 -9.46 4.69 -3.39
C GLY A 152 -8.48 5.59 -4.17
N PRO A 153 -7.20 5.68 -3.74
CA PRO A 153 -6.18 6.51 -4.37
C PRO A 153 -5.78 6.08 -5.79
N LEU A 154 -6.08 4.84 -6.21
CA LEU A 154 -5.78 4.30 -7.54
C LEU A 154 -7.05 4.06 -8.38
N SER A 155 -8.20 4.60 -7.96
CA SER A 155 -9.45 4.45 -8.73
C SER A 155 -9.32 5.10 -10.11
N SER A 156 -9.35 4.28 -11.17
CA SER A 156 -9.23 4.76 -12.55
C SER A 156 -10.54 5.31 -13.11
N SER A 157 -11.68 4.98 -12.50
CA SER A 157 -13.02 5.43 -12.89
C SER A 157 -13.42 6.77 -12.29
N ASP A 158 -12.79 7.18 -11.17
CA ASP A 158 -13.09 8.46 -10.52
C ASP A 158 -12.10 9.56 -10.96
N LEU A 159 -12.56 10.42 -11.88
CA LEU A 159 -11.80 11.57 -12.39
C LEU A 159 -11.42 12.60 -11.30
N LYS A 160 -12.01 12.53 -10.11
CA LYS A 160 -11.65 13.41 -8.99
C LYS A 160 -10.38 12.95 -8.28
N VAL A 161 -9.98 11.70 -8.44
CA VAL A 161 -8.76 11.15 -7.83
C VAL A 161 -7.54 11.79 -8.49
N PRO A 162 -6.72 12.56 -7.74
CA PRO A 162 -5.60 13.25 -8.34
C PRO A 162 -4.48 12.28 -8.73
N ALA A 163 -3.98 12.37 -9.97
CA ALA A 163 -2.93 11.49 -10.48
C ALA A 163 -1.64 11.49 -9.62
N GLY A 164 -1.41 12.57 -8.86
CA GLY A 164 -0.31 12.69 -7.90
C GLY A 164 -0.27 11.59 -6.84
N LEU A 165 -1.44 11.05 -6.44
CA LEU A 165 -1.53 9.90 -5.54
C LEU A 165 -0.99 8.64 -6.23
N GLY A 166 -1.43 8.37 -7.46
CA GLY A 166 -0.95 7.25 -8.25
C GLY A 166 0.57 7.26 -8.44
N TYR A 167 1.16 8.42 -8.77
CA TYR A 167 2.61 8.55 -8.88
C TYR A 167 3.34 8.21 -7.59
N HIS A 168 2.89 8.78 -6.46
CA HIS A 168 3.53 8.57 -5.17
C HIS A 168 3.40 7.12 -4.69
N LEU A 169 2.22 6.52 -4.84
CA LEU A 169 1.99 5.12 -4.50
C LEU A 169 2.91 4.21 -5.34
N SER A 170 2.99 4.42 -6.66
CA SER A 170 3.89 3.64 -7.52
C SER A 170 5.36 3.72 -7.07
N ASP A 171 5.82 4.88 -6.62
CA ASP A 171 7.22 5.07 -6.20
C ASP A 171 7.58 4.36 -4.90
N LEU A 172 6.63 4.25 -3.96
CA LEU A 172 6.91 3.74 -2.61
C LEU A 172 6.42 2.30 -2.36
N TYR A 173 5.54 1.76 -3.20
CA TYR A 173 4.80 0.53 -2.89
C TYR A 173 5.72 -0.66 -2.57
N LEU A 174 6.66 -0.96 -3.45
CA LEU A 174 7.62 -2.06 -3.26
C LEU A 174 8.58 -1.78 -2.09
N GLU A 175 8.98 -0.53 -1.90
CA GLU A 175 9.86 -0.13 -0.81
C GLU A 175 9.20 -0.33 0.56
N GLU A 176 7.92 0.03 0.70
CA GLU A 176 7.20 -0.14 1.95
C GLU A 176 6.78 -1.60 2.20
N LEU A 177 6.55 -2.39 1.15
CA LEU A 177 6.35 -3.84 1.27
C LEU A 177 7.61 -4.53 1.79
N ASP A 178 8.76 -4.24 1.19
CA ASP A 178 10.05 -4.78 1.62
C ASP A 178 10.36 -4.43 3.08
N LYS A 179 10.15 -3.17 3.48
CA LYS A 179 10.29 -2.73 4.88
C LYS A 179 9.32 -3.42 5.83
N ALA A 180 8.07 -3.63 5.43
CA ALA A 180 7.10 -4.33 6.26
C ALA A 180 7.58 -5.78 6.53
N LEU A 181 8.04 -6.48 5.50
CA LEU A 181 8.60 -7.83 5.61
C LEU A 181 9.88 -7.89 6.46
N ALA A 182 10.72 -6.84 6.40
CA ALA A 182 11.91 -6.70 7.22
C ALA A 182 11.59 -6.54 8.72
N SER A 183 10.50 -5.84 9.03
CA SER A 183 10.10 -5.50 10.40
C SER A 183 9.39 -6.65 11.15
N THR A 184 9.00 -7.71 10.46
CA THR A 184 8.31 -8.86 11.07
C THR A 184 9.30 -9.71 11.85
N PRO A 185 9.17 -9.83 13.20
CA PRO A 185 10.09 -10.62 14.00
C PRO A 185 10.03 -12.09 13.59
N SER A 186 11.19 -12.71 13.36
CA SER A 186 11.36 -14.15 13.04
C SER A 186 10.90 -15.11 14.15
N SER A 187 10.14 -14.63 15.15
CA SER A 187 9.68 -15.35 16.34
C SER A 187 8.25 -15.89 16.23
N SER A 188 7.47 -15.52 15.20
CA SER A 188 6.28 -16.32 14.85
C SER A 188 6.75 -17.58 14.13
N LYS A 189 6.06 -18.70 14.33
CA LYS A 189 6.53 -20.07 14.05
C LYS A 189 6.86 -20.40 12.58
N THR A 190 6.68 -19.47 11.66
CA THR A 190 7.24 -19.44 10.31
C THR A 190 7.01 -18.01 9.82
N PRO A 191 8.02 -17.29 9.28
CA PRO A 191 7.69 -16.15 8.43
C PRO A 191 6.93 -16.74 7.24
N SER A 192 5.65 -16.42 7.10
CA SER A 192 4.89 -16.94 5.97
C SER A 192 5.54 -16.46 4.69
N ALA A 193 5.99 -17.43 3.92
CA ALA A 193 6.50 -17.15 2.62
C ALA A 193 5.30 -16.72 1.74
N LEU A 194 5.56 -15.76 0.85
CA LEU A 194 4.60 -15.21 -0.07
C LEU A 194 4.37 -16.21 -1.19
N SER A 195 3.20 -16.84 -1.19
CA SER A 195 2.76 -17.65 -2.31
C SER A 195 2.58 -16.81 -3.58
N ALA A 196 2.62 -17.46 -4.74
CA ALA A 196 2.38 -16.80 -6.02
C ALA A 196 1.05 -16.03 -6.05
N ALA A 197 -0.02 -16.61 -5.48
CA ALA A 197 -1.34 -16.02 -5.45
C ALA A 197 -1.40 -14.77 -4.54
N ALA A 198 -0.79 -14.84 -3.36
CA ALA A 198 -0.69 -13.67 -2.47
C ALA A 198 0.08 -12.53 -3.14
N PHE A 199 1.20 -12.84 -3.80
CA PHE A 199 2.00 -11.82 -4.48
C PHE A 199 1.28 -11.21 -5.69
N GLN A 200 0.55 -12.01 -6.47
CA GLN A 200 -0.33 -11.50 -7.53
C GLN A 200 -1.40 -10.56 -6.96
N ASN A 201 -2.08 -10.93 -5.88
CA ASN A 201 -3.07 -10.10 -5.21
C ASN A 201 -2.47 -8.76 -4.74
N ILE A 202 -1.28 -8.77 -4.16
CA ILE A 202 -0.59 -7.56 -3.72
C ILE A 202 -0.29 -6.60 -4.89
N LEU A 203 0.01 -7.12 -6.08
CA LEU A 203 0.32 -6.32 -7.27
C LEU A 203 -0.91 -5.95 -8.11
N GLN A 204 -2.06 -6.59 -7.86
CA GLN A 204 -3.30 -6.39 -8.59
C GLN A 204 -3.69 -4.93 -8.80
N PRO A 205 -3.61 -4.02 -7.80
CA PRO A 205 -3.97 -2.62 -7.99
C PRO A 205 -3.19 -1.93 -9.12
N PHE A 206 -1.91 -2.26 -9.28
CA PHE A 206 -1.05 -1.65 -10.29
C PHE A 206 -1.21 -2.30 -11.65
N VAL A 207 -1.46 -3.62 -11.71
CA VAL A 207 -1.76 -4.32 -12.97
C VAL A 207 -3.07 -3.78 -13.56
N GLN A 208 -4.12 -3.64 -12.75
CA GLN A 208 -5.40 -3.09 -13.18
C GLN A 208 -5.33 -1.59 -13.52
N LEU A 209 -4.56 -0.81 -12.75
CA LEU A 209 -4.34 0.60 -13.07
C LEU A 209 -3.60 0.77 -14.40
N ALA A 210 -2.59 -0.05 -14.68
CA ALA A 210 -1.88 -0.03 -15.95
C ALA A 210 -2.78 -0.42 -17.12
N ALA A 211 -3.74 -1.32 -16.92
CA ALA A 211 -4.72 -1.69 -17.95
C ALA A 211 -5.70 -0.54 -18.27
N SER A 212 -6.19 0.14 -17.24
CA SER A 212 -7.34 1.06 -17.35
C SER A 212 -6.97 2.56 -17.41
N THR A 213 -5.75 2.96 -17.05
CA THR A 213 -5.41 4.40 -16.98
C THR A 213 -5.26 5.06 -18.36
N SER A 214 -5.94 6.18 -18.59
CA SER A 214 -5.73 7.01 -19.79
C SER A 214 -4.50 7.92 -19.67
N ASN A 215 -3.91 8.05 -18.48
CA ASN A 215 -2.74 8.88 -18.23
C ASN A 215 -1.46 8.13 -18.59
N THR A 216 -0.86 8.48 -19.72
CA THR A 216 0.36 7.84 -20.24
C THR A 216 1.57 7.99 -19.31
N THR A 217 1.65 9.09 -18.56
CA THR A 217 2.71 9.31 -17.57
C THR A 217 2.52 8.40 -16.36
N LEU A 218 1.28 8.18 -15.94
CA LEU A 218 0.97 7.25 -14.84
C LEU A 218 1.24 5.81 -15.25
N PHE A 219 0.82 5.41 -16.46
CA PHE A 219 1.20 4.12 -17.02
C PHE A 219 2.72 3.93 -16.98
N LYS A 220 3.48 4.90 -17.50
CA LYS A 220 4.94 4.84 -17.50
C LYS A 220 5.51 4.73 -16.09
N ARG A 221 4.92 5.46 -15.13
CA ARG A 221 5.36 5.39 -13.73
C ARG A 221 5.10 4.03 -13.09
N VAL A 222 3.93 3.44 -13.32
CA VAL A 222 3.61 2.08 -12.87
C VAL A 222 4.58 1.07 -13.48
N GLN A 223 4.87 1.20 -14.77
CA GLN A 223 5.85 0.35 -15.46
C GLN A 223 7.24 0.48 -14.82
N ASP A 224 7.77 1.71 -14.72
CA ASP A 224 9.16 1.96 -14.32
C ASP A 224 9.40 1.74 -12.81
N SER A 225 8.40 2.00 -11.96
CA SER A 225 8.54 1.93 -10.48
C SER A 225 7.99 0.64 -9.86
N VAL A 226 7.09 -0.09 -10.55
CA VAL A 226 6.47 -1.31 -10.02
C VAL A 226 6.73 -2.52 -10.91
N LEU A 227 6.24 -2.52 -12.16
CA LEU A 227 6.25 -3.73 -12.98
C LEU A 227 7.67 -4.16 -13.39
N GLU A 228 8.49 -3.24 -13.90
CA GLU A 228 9.88 -3.56 -14.26
C GLU A 228 10.69 -4.01 -13.03
N PRO A 229 10.72 -3.28 -11.90
CA PRO A 229 11.46 -3.71 -10.72
C PRO A 229 11.02 -5.07 -10.15
N VAL A 230 9.73 -5.42 -10.24
CA VAL A 230 9.28 -6.77 -9.85
C VAL A 230 9.98 -7.85 -10.67
N PHE A 231 10.11 -7.69 -11.98
CA PHE A 231 10.73 -8.71 -12.83
C PHE A 231 12.25 -8.64 -12.92
N THR A 232 12.87 -7.50 -12.59
CA THR A 232 14.33 -7.35 -12.63
C THR A 232 15.00 -7.55 -11.28
N SER A 233 14.33 -7.17 -10.20
CA SER A 233 14.90 -7.15 -8.84
C SER A 233 14.29 -8.21 -7.94
N VAL A 234 12.96 -8.38 -7.97
CA VAL A 234 12.25 -9.29 -7.06
C VAL A 234 12.19 -10.71 -7.61
N LEU A 235 11.95 -10.85 -8.91
CA LEU A 235 11.79 -12.12 -9.62
C LEU A 235 12.76 -12.19 -10.81
N PRO A 236 14.09 -12.09 -10.58
CA PRO A 236 15.06 -12.08 -11.68
C PRO A 236 14.99 -13.37 -12.50
N PRO A 237 15.25 -13.32 -13.82
CA PRO A 237 15.27 -14.51 -14.66
C PRO A 237 16.38 -15.46 -14.23
N SER A 238 16.10 -16.76 -14.33
CA SER A 238 17.01 -17.84 -13.96
C SER A 238 18.33 -17.77 -14.72
N ALA A 239 19.41 -18.26 -14.09
CA ALA A 239 20.75 -18.22 -14.67
C ALA A 239 20.86 -18.95 -16.02
N SER A 240 20.03 -19.98 -16.27
CA SER A 240 19.92 -20.69 -17.54
C SER A 240 19.39 -19.82 -18.68
N THR A 241 18.45 -18.92 -18.40
CA THR A 241 17.87 -17.97 -19.37
C THR A 241 18.82 -16.82 -19.67
N GLN A 242 19.68 -16.43 -18.72
CA GLN A 242 20.68 -15.38 -18.94
C GLN A 242 21.90 -15.84 -19.75
N ALA A 243 22.20 -17.15 -19.74
CA ALA A 243 23.36 -17.71 -20.46
C ALA A 243 23.21 -17.71 -21.99
N SER A 244 21.99 -17.58 -22.52
CA SER A 244 21.76 -17.45 -23.97
C SER A 244 21.93 -16.04 -24.52
N ASP A 245 21.99 -15.02 -23.64
CA ASP A 245 22.11 -13.60 -24.01
C ASP A 245 23.48 -13.00 -23.62
N SER A 246 24.36 -13.77 -22.96
CA SER A 246 25.60 -13.29 -22.34
C SER A 246 26.84 -13.40 -23.24
N ASP A 247 26.72 -13.13 -24.54
CA ASP A 247 27.89 -12.92 -25.42
C ASP A 247 28.24 -11.43 -25.54
N SER A 248 28.17 -10.69 -24.41
CA SER A 248 28.50 -9.27 -24.37
C SER A 248 29.48 -8.95 -23.25
N ASP A 249 30.57 -8.28 -23.67
CA ASP A 249 31.59 -7.64 -22.84
C ASP A 249 30.97 -6.53 -21.95
N GLU A 250 30.18 -6.89 -20.93
CA GLU A 250 29.66 -5.91 -19.97
C GLU A 250 30.80 -5.40 -19.08
N GLU A 251 31.08 -4.09 -19.16
CA GLU A 251 32.05 -3.41 -18.30
C GLU A 251 31.71 -3.58 -16.80
N GLU A 252 32.74 -3.52 -15.93
CA GLU A 252 32.61 -3.72 -14.47
C GLU A 252 31.55 -2.80 -13.82
N ASP A 253 31.41 -1.56 -14.32
CA ASP A 253 30.39 -0.59 -13.90
C ASP A 253 28.96 -1.06 -14.24
N GLY A 254 28.77 -1.75 -15.37
CA GLY A 254 27.50 -2.38 -15.75
C GLY A 254 27.11 -3.51 -14.80
N ARG A 255 28.09 -4.36 -14.45
CA ARG A 255 27.91 -5.47 -13.49
C ARG A 255 27.55 -4.97 -12.09
N ALA A 256 28.19 -3.89 -11.63
CA ALA A 256 27.90 -3.28 -10.33
C ALA A 256 26.47 -2.70 -10.28
N LYS A 257 26.03 -2.01 -11.33
CA LYS A 257 24.66 -1.48 -11.44
C LYS A 257 23.62 -2.59 -11.52
N LYS A 258 23.90 -3.68 -12.23
CA LYS A 258 23.02 -4.86 -12.31
C LYS A 258 22.85 -5.52 -10.94
N ARG A 259 23.96 -5.70 -10.18
CA ARG A 259 23.93 -6.21 -8.80
C ARG A 259 23.17 -5.29 -7.85
N ALA A 260 23.42 -3.98 -7.89
CA ALA A 260 22.70 -3.01 -7.05
C ALA A 260 21.19 -2.95 -7.36
N ARG A 261 20.80 -3.17 -8.62
CA ARG A 261 19.39 -3.32 -9.00
C ARG A 261 18.79 -4.60 -8.43
N GLN A 262 19.52 -5.72 -8.45
CA GLN A 262 19.02 -7.00 -7.95
C GLN A 262 18.83 -6.99 -6.42
N ASP A 263 19.68 -6.30 -5.69
CA ASP A 263 19.64 -6.22 -4.22
C ASP A 263 18.71 -5.10 -3.68
N ARG A 264 17.79 -4.59 -4.52
CA ARG A 264 16.97 -3.43 -4.16
C ARG A 264 15.87 -3.74 -3.14
N TYR A 265 15.36 -4.97 -3.14
CA TYR A 265 14.27 -5.44 -2.28
C TYR A 265 14.59 -6.83 -1.70
N PRO A 266 15.63 -6.94 -0.86
CA PRO A 266 16.15 -8.23 -0.40
C PRO A 266 15.11 -9.00 0.43
N HIS A 267 14.37 -8.31 1.31
CA HIS A 267 13.40 -8.95 2.18
C HIS A 267 12.15 -9.43 1.42
N LEU A 268 11.76 -8.71 0.37
CA LEU A 268 10.69 -9.15 -0.52
C LEU A 268 11.13 -10.35 -1.37
N SER A 269 12.31 -10.28 -1.98
CA SER A 269 12.84 -11.39 -2.79
C SER A 269 13.00 -12.67 -1.97
N ASP A 270 13.50 -12.58 -0.73
CA ASP A 270 13.72 -13.71 0.16
C ASP A 270 12.42 -14.38 0.65
N ARG A 271 11.29 -13.66 0.58
CA ARG A 271 10.00 -14.13 1.07
C ARG A 271 9.18 -14.84 0.01
N ILE A 272 9.51 -14.73 -1.28
CA ILE A 272 8.69 -15.33 -2.35
C ILE A 272 8.96 -16.83 -2.47
N GLU A 273 7.90 -17.63 -2.44
CA GLU A 273 7.97 -19.06 -2.75
C GLU A 273 8.07 -19.30 -4.26
N GLU A 274 8.82 -20.33 -4.65
CA GLU A 274 8.88 -20.82 -6.03
C GLU A 274 9.05 -19.67 -7.04
N SER A 275 10.09 -18.83 -6.86
CA SER A 275 10.29 -17.58 -7.62
C SER A 275 10.05 -17.70 -9.13
N GLU A 276 10.49 -18.79 -9.77
CA GLU A 276 10.23 -19.04 -11.19
C GLU A 276 8.74 -19.20 -11.49
N ARG A 277 8.03 -20.02 -10.71
CA ARG A 277 6.59 -20.21 -10.86
C ARG A 277 5.82 -18.94 -10.55
N THR A 278 6.22 -18.19 -9.52
CA THR A 278 5.61 -16.89 -9.18
C THR A 278 5.81 -15.87 -10.30
N ARG A 279 6.98 -15.88 -10.96
CA ARG A 279 7.27 -15.08 -12.15
C ARG A 279 6.33 -15.42 -13.30
N SER A 280 6.22 -16.70 -13.68
CA SER A 280 5.36 -17.13 -14.79
C SER A 280 3.88 -16.89 -14.48
N ALA A 281 3.45 -17.12 -13.24
CA ALA A 281 2.08 -16.83 -12.80
C ALA A 281 1.77 -15.33 -12.92
N LEU A 282 2.66 -14.44 -12.46
CA LEU A 282 2.45 -13.00 -12.58
C LEU A 282 2.48 -12.53 -14.04
N ALA A 283 3.36 -13.09 -14.87
CA ALA A 283 3.40 -12.79 -16.30
C ALA A 283 2.08 -13.19 -17.00
N LYS A 284 1.58 -14.39 -16.70
CA LYS A 284 0.27 -14.87 -17.17
C LYS A 284 -0.86 -13.94 -16.73
N HIS A 285 -0.84 -13.50 -15.47
CA HIS A 285 -1.84 -12.57 -14.95
C HIS A 285 -1.85 -11.21 -15.66
N ILE A 286 -0.67 -10.67 -16.01
CA ILE A 286 -0.54 -9.46 -16.83
C ILE A 286 -1.11 -9.68 -18.23
N PHE A 287 -0.85 -10.86 -18.84
CA PHE A 287 -1.40 -11.23 -20.14
C PHE A 287 -2.94 -11.34 -20.10
N GLU A 288 -3.49 -12.04 -19.11
CA GLU A 288 -4.93 -12.20 -18.91
C GLU A 288 -5.61 -10.85 -18.70
N THR A 289 -5.00 -9.97 -17.89
CA THR A 289 -5.50 -8.60 -17.69
C THR A 289 -5.50 -7.85 -19.02
N ALA A 290 -4.39 -7.86 -19.78
CA ALA A 290 -4.31 -7.18 -21.07
C ALA A 290 -5.33 -7.68 -22.10
N SER A 291 -5.73 -8.94 -21.99
CA SER A 291 -6.68 -9.61 -22.87
C SER A 291 -8.14 -9.26 -22.59
N GLN A 292 -8.44 -8.65 -21.43
CA GLN A 292 -9.79 -8.27 -21.07
C GLN A 292 -10.36 -7.17 -21.99
N GLU A 293 -11.68 -7.19 -22.18
CA GLU A 293 -12.39 -6.23 -23.03
C GLU A 293 -12.34 -4.79 -22.49
N ASP A 294 -12.27 -4.64 -21.16
CA ASP A 294 -12.22 -3.35 -20.47
C ASP A 294 -10.81 -2.72 -20.45
N THR A 295 -9.78 -3.45 -20.89
CA THR A 295 -8.43 -2.89 -21.03
C THR A 295 -8.38 -1.87 -22.17
N LEU A 296 -7.82 -0.69 -21.89
CA LEU A 296 -7.63 0.34 -22.92
C LEU A 296 -6.70 -0.16 -24.04
N ASP A 297 -7.13 -0.04 -25.30
CA ASP A 297 -6.38 -0.49 -26.48
C ASP A 297 -4.93 -0.01 -26.52
N SER A 298 -4.70 1.25 -26.12
CA SER A 298 -3.35 1.84 -26.08
C SER A 298 -2.44 1.21 -25.03
N ASN A 299 -3.02 0.70 -23.93
CA ASN A 299 -2.31 0.04 -22.85
C ASN A 299 -2.16 -1.46 -23.10
N ARG A 300 -3.14 -2.10 -23.74
CA ARG A 300 -3.07 -3.52 -24.16
C ARG A 300 -1.75 -3.81 -24.89
N ARG A 301 -1.41 -2.98 -25.89
CA ARG A 301 -0.15 -3.13 -26.64
C ARG A 301 1.10 -3.01 -25.76
N LYS A 302 1.08 -2.15 -24.76
CA LYS A 302 2.20 -1.95 -23.83
C LYS A 302 2.31 -3.09 -22.84
N LEU A 303 1.20 -3.58 -22.29
CA LEU A 303 1.18 -4.74 -21.40
C LEU A 303 1.65 -6.01 -22.11
N TYR A 304 1.22 -6.25 -23.35
CA TYR A 304 1.77 -7.35 -24.15
C TYR A 304 3.27 -7.19 -24.43
N LYS A 305 3.76 -5.96 -24.61
CA LYS A 305 5.20 -5.72 -24.75
C LYS A 305 5.95 -6.07 -23.47
N ILE A 306 5.41 -5.71 -22.30
CA ILE A 306 5.96 -6.09 -21.00
C ILE A 306 5.98 -7.62 -20.89
N TRP A 307 4.84 -8.28 -21.10
CA TRP A 307 4.75 -9.75 -21.05
C TRP A 307 5.77 -10.45 -21.97
N ARG A 308 5.86 -10.06 -23.24
CA ARG A 308 6.87 -10.62 -24.18
C ARG A 308 8.31 -10.43 -23.72
N SER A 309 8.62 -9.27 -23.13
CA SER A 309 9.96 -9.00 -22.62
C SER A 309 10.37 -9.90 -21.45
N LEU A 310 9.42 -10.64 -20.86
CA LEU A 310 9.69 -11.59 -19.79
C LEU A 310 10.12 -12.97 -20.28
N GLY A 311 10.05 -13.24 -21.59
CA GLY A 311 10.47 -14.51 -22.20
C GLY A 311 9.43 -15.64 -22.12
N GLU A 312 8.17 -15.32 -21.79
CA GLU A 312 7.09 -16.29 -21.54
C GLU A 312 6.30 -16.66 -22.82
N ASP A 313 6.95 -16.63 -23.99
CA ASP A 313 6.32 -16.93 -25.28
C ASP A 313 5.91 -18.41 -25.44
N SER A 314 6.24 -19.30 -24.51
CA SER A 314 6.12 -20.76 -24.70
C SER A 314 4.83 -21.43 -24.23
N GLU A 315 3.94 -20.79 -23.45
CA GLU A 315 2.73 -21.46 -22.92
C GLU A 315 1.49 -20.55 -22.80
N ALA A 316 1.09 -19.90 -23.90
CA ALA A 316 -0.22 -19.23 -24.02
C ALA A 316 -1.18 -20.00 -24.93
#